data_AF-X5YAY8-F1
#
_entry.id   AF-X5YAY8-F1
#
_cell.length_a   1.000
_cell.length_b   1.000
_cell.length_c   1.000
_cell.angle_alpha   90.00
_cell.angle_beta   90.00
_cell.angle_gamma   90.00
#
_symmetry.space_group_name_H-M   'P 1'
#
loop_
_entity.id
_entity.type
_entity.pdbx_description
1 polymer ?
#
loop_
_entity_poly.entity_id
_entity_poly.type
_entity_poly.pdbx_seq_one_letter_code
_entity_poly.pdbx_strand_id
1 'polypeptide(L)'
;MSNLTHVELVWLKKRIENYTRFGQVASNRSIDRSRRVVSFTPGSIFAFARWTANDFGTVASRIDILRAVATGERCSTVAYVRPGADILLTAIGWPNVEKVLKIIDAIEAIGIDPIDVSPDYWRHAHSRFAAREAPRPYTRQRHEAWLLRRRVEP
;
A
#
# COMPACT_ATOMS: atom_id res chain seq x y z
N MET A 1 13.17 -16.56 -13.43
CA MET A 1 13.44 -15.41 -12.53
C MET A 1 12.14 -15.07 -11.82
N SER A 2 12.13 -14.94 -10.50
CA SER A 2 10.89 -14.69 -9.76
C SER A 2 10.31 -13.33 -10.15
N ASN A 3 9.13 -13.32 -10.76
CA ASN A 3 8.38 -12.14 -11.17
C ASN A 3 7.67 -11.49 -9.96
N LEU A 4 8.32 -11.41 -8.81
CA LEU A 4 7.70 -10.96 -7.57
C LEU A 4 8.22 -9.57 -7.18
N THR A 5 7.34 -8.77 -6.62
CA THR A 5 7.74 -7.55 -5.91
C THR A 5 8.06 -7.94 -4.47
N HIS A 6 9.29 -7.67 -4.04
CA HIS A 6 9.80 -7.97 -2.70
C HIS A 6 9.78 -6.71 -1.84
N VAL A 7 9.29 -6.83 -0.61
CA VAL A 7 9.21 -5.75 0.37
C VAL A 7 9.95 -6.16 1.65
N GLU A 8 10.99 -5.42 1.99
CA GLU A 8 11.74 -5.61 3.22
C GLU A 8 11.02 -4.91 4.39
N LEU A 9 10.60 -5.70 5.35
CA LEU A 9 9.99 -5.26 6.59
C LEU A 9 11.06 -5.27 7.68
N VAL A 10 11.19 -4.13 8.37
CA VAL A 10 12.19 -3.86 9.40
C VAL A 10 11.45 -3.45 10.66
N TRP A 11 11.74 -4.11 11.77
CA TRP A 11 11.25 -3.77 13.08
C TRP A 11 12.41 -3.59 14.05
N LEU A 12 12.62 -2.35 14.49
CA LEU A 12 13.58 -1.99 15.52
C LEU A 12 12.83 -1.25 16.61
N LYS A 13 12.73 -1.88 17.78
CA LYS A 13 12.00 -1.38 18.94
C LYS A 13 12.28 0.12 19.18
N LYS A 14 11.21 0.92 19.22
CA LYS A 14 11.20 2.39 19.42
C LYS A 14 11.92 3.23 18.33
N ARG A 15 12.40 2.63 17.24
CA ARG A 15 13.18 3.33 16.21
C ARG A 15 12.60 3.22 14.81
N ILE A 16 12.26 2.01 14.37
CA ILE A 16 11.76 1.75 13.02
C ILE A 16 10.65 0.71 13.09
N GLU A 17 9.58 0.96 12.37
CA GLU A 17 8.51 0.00 12.15
C GLU A 17 8.05 0.09 10.69
N ASN A 18 8.42 -0.92 9.90
CA ASN A 18 7.94 -1.11 8.54
C ASN A 18 7.04 -2.35 8.53
N TYR A 19 5.80 -2.19 8.09
CA TYR A 19 4.84 -3.29 8.02
C TYR A 19 3.91 -3.14 6.82
N THR A 20 3.29 -4.24 6.41
CA THR A 20 2.25 -4.24 5.40
C THR A 20 0.89 -4.16 6.10
N ARG A 21 0.07 -3.12 5.83
CA ARG A 21 -1.28 -2.95 6.42
C ARG A 21 -2.31 -3.87 5.78
N PHE A 22 -2.18 -4.14 4.48
CA PHE A 22 -2.96 -5.14 3.75
C PHE A 22 -2.19 -5.60 2.51
N GLY A 23 -2.51 -6.78 1.98
CA GLY A 23 -1.92 -7.33 0.77
C GLY A 23 -1.78 -8.85 0.85
N GLN A 24 -2.03 -9.55 -0.26
CA GLN A 24 -1.89 -11.00 -0.33
C GLN A 24 -0.41 -11.41 -0.43
N VAL A 25 0.19 -11.81 0.70
CA VAL A 25 1.60 -12.24 0.74
C VAL A 25 1.75 -13.60 0.05
N ALA A 26 2.51 -13.62 -1.06
CA ALA A 26 2.81 -14.83 -1.82
C ALA A 26 4.01 -15.61 -1.26
N SER A 27 4.94 -14.93 -0.60
CA SER A 27 6.08 -15.54 0.07
C SER A 27 6.54 -14.69 1.23
N ASN A 28 6.99 -15.32 2.32
CA ASN A 28 7.52 -14.66 3.51
C ASN A 28 8.82 -15.35 3.93
N ARG A 29 9.91 -14.60 3.96
CA ARG A 29 11.24 -15.09 4.32
C ARG A 29 11.85 -14.22 5.41
N SER A 30 12.04 -14.80 6.60
CA SER A 30 12.80 -14.16 7.68
C SER A 30 14.28 -14.06 7.29
N ILE A 31 14.88 -12.89 7.52
CA ILE A 31 16.32 -12.66 7.31
C ILE A 31 17.04 -12.76 8.65
N ASP A 32 16.53 -12.06 9.67
CA ASP A 32 16.99 -12.13 11.05
C ASP A 32 15.81 -11.79 12.00
N ARG A 33 16.11 -11.48 13.26
CA ARG A 33 15.10 -11.15 14.28
C ARG A 33 14.38 -9.82 14.05
N SER A 34 14.98 -8.89 13.32
CA SER A 34 14.43 -7.55 13.06
C SER A 34 14.04 -7.34 11.61
N ARG A 35 14.36 -8.27 10.70
CA ARG A 35 14.11 -8.13 9.26
C ARG A 35 13.49 -9.37 8.65
N ARG A 36 12.47 -9.15 7.82
CA ARG A 36 11.89 -10.17 6.94
C ARG A 36 11.56 -9.59 5.58
N VAL A 37 11.49 -10.43 4.56
CA VAL A 37 11.08 -10.05 3.21
C VAL A 37 9.75 -10.73 2.91
N VAL A 38 8.72 -9.94 2.61
CA VAL A 38 7.47 -10.44 2.05
C VAL A 38 7.43 -10.17 0.56
N SER A 39 6.75 -11.01 -0.21
CA SER A 39 6.71 -10.92 -1.66
C SER A 39 5.28 -10.96 -2.18
N PHE A 40 5.01 -10.20 -3.24
CA PHE A 40 3.70 -10.06 -3.87
C PHE A 40 3.78 -10.43 -5.35
N THR A 41 2.75 -11.10 -5.87
CA THR A 41 2.63 -11.40 -7.29
C THR A 41 2.33 -10.13 -8.09
N PRO A 42 2.69 -10.06 -9.39
CA PRO A 42 2.37 -8.91 -10.24
C PRO A 42 0.88 -8.60 -10.23
N GLY A 43 0.54 -7.31 -10.24
CA GLY A 43 -0.85 -6.83 -10.16
C GLY A 43 -1.41 -6.78 -8.74
N SER A 44 -0.78 -7.43 -7.75
CA SER A 44 -1.24 -7.36 -6.35
C SER A 44 -1.16 -5.94 -5.82
N ILE A 45 -2.25 -5.48 -5.20
CA ILE A 45 -2.30 -4.21 -4.47
C ILE A 45 -1.99 -4.48 -3.00
N PHE A 46 -1.14 -3.66 -2.40
CA PHE A 46 -0.78 -3.77 -0.99
C PHE A 46 -0.48 -2.39 -0.39
N ALA A 47 -0.71 -2.24 0.92
CA ALA A 47 -0.35 -1.04 1.66
C ALA A 47 0.91 -1.26 2.48
N PHE A 48 1.93 -0.44 2.26
CA PHE A 48 3.20 -0.48 2.96
C PHE A 48 3.38 0.76 3.84
N ALA A 49 3.34 0.55 5.15
CA ALA A 49 3.50 1.58 6.17
C ALA A 49 4.93 1.56 6.71
N ARG A 50 5.49 2.76 6.91
CA ARG A 50 6.84 3.00 7.41
C ARG A 50 6.79 4.11 8.45
N TRP A 51 7.25 3.78 9.64
CA TRP A 51 7.35 4.70 10.76
C TRP A 51 8.78 4.69 11.29
N THR A 52 9.30 5.87 11.60
CA THR A 52 10.58 6.03 12.28
C THR A 52 10.47 7.03 13.42
N ALA A 53 11.19 6.78 14.49
CA ALA A 53 11.32 7.68 15.63
C ALA A 53 12.77 7.76 16.11
N ASN A 54 13.05 8.84 16.81
CA ASN A 54 14.25 9.04 17.60
C ASN A 54 13.86 9.23 19.07
N ASP A 55 14.85 9.52 19.92
CA ASP A 55 14.64 9.70 21.36
C ASP A 55 13.71 10.89 21.71
N PHE A 56 13.41 11.75 20.73
CA PHE A 56 12.55 12.94 20.87
C PHE A 56 11.16 12.76 20.23
N GLY A 57 10.84 11.58 19.69
CA GLY A 57 9.52 11.26 19.14
C GLY A 57 9.54 10.80 17.67
N THR A 58 8.36 10.84 17.04
CA THR A 58 8.19 10.41 15.63
C THR A 58 8.96 11.33 14.69
N VAL A 59 9.89 10.75 13.93
CA VAL A 59 10.70 11.44 12.92
C VAL A 59 10.00 11.44 11.57
N ALA A 60 9.44 10.29 11.19
CA ALA A 60 8.70 10.16 9.94
C ALA A 60 7.56 9.16 10.06
N SER A 61 6.46 9.44 9.38
CA SER A 61 5.38 8.49 9.13
C SER A 61 5.04 8.54 7.66
N ARG A 62 4.93 7.39 7.02
CA ARG A 62 4.58 7.26 5.62
C ARG A 62 3.76 6.01 5.39
N ILE A 63 2.78 6.10 4.52
CA ILE A 63 2.09 4.94 3.97
C ILE A 63 1.98 5.08 2.47
N ASP A 64 2.23 3.99 1.77
CA ASP A 64 2.06 3.90 0.32
C ASP A 64 1.10 2.77 -0.01
N ILE A 65 0.20 3.01 -0.95
CA ILE A 65 -0.60 1.97 -1.58
C ILE A 65 0.02 1.71 -2.94
N LEU A 66 0.48 0.48 -3.11
CA LEU A 66 1.36 0.07 -4.19
C LEU A 66 0.72 -1.07 -4.96
N ARG A 67 0.97 -1.10 -6.26
CA ARG A 67 0.72 -2.28 -7.10
C ARG A 67 2.06 -2.91 -7.48
N ALA A 68 2.19 -4.19 -7.18
CA ALA A 68 3.32 -5.01 -7.58
C ALA A 68 3.41 -5.04 -9.11
N VAL A 69 4.60 -4.79 -9.65
CA VAL A 69 4.82 -4.69 -11.10
C VAL A 69 5.32 -6.01 -11.67
N ALA A 70 5.00 -6.27 -12.94
CA ALA A 70 5.62 -7.37 -13.67
C ALA A 70 7.04 -7.00 -14.12
N THR A 71 7.88 -8.00 -14.39
CA THR A 71 9.19 -7.81 -15.00
C THR A 71 9.07 -7.01 -16.30
N GLY A 72 9.85 -5.94 -16.42
CA GLY A 72 9.86 -5.06 -17.61
C GLY A 72 8.77 -3.99 -17.62
N GLU A 73 7.81 -4.04 -16.70
CA GLU A 73 6.84 -2.97 -16.51
C GLU A 73 7.51 -1.73 -15.87
N ARG A 74 7.06 -0.53 -16.26
CA ARG A 74 7.53 0.72 -15.65
C ARG A 74 7.17 0.73 -14.17
N CYS A 75 8.15 1.05 -13.33
CA CYS A 75 7.93 1.17 -11.90
C CYS A 75 8.63 2.42 -11.33
N SER A 76 8.16 2.85 -10.18
CA SER A 76 8.82 3.88 -9.38
C SER A 76 9.65 3.23 -8.28
N THR A 77 10.80 3.84 -7.98
CA THR A 77 11.65 3.42 -6.86
C THR A 77 10.94 3.72 -5.54
N VAL A 78 10.74 2.68 -4.73
CA VAL A 78 10.20 2.81 -3.38
C VAL A 78 11.20 2.18 -2.41
N ALA A 79 11.66 2.92 -1.40
CA ALA A 79 12.61 2.37 -0.43
C ALA A 79 12.06 1.09 0.23
N TYR A 80 12.92 0.09 0.38
CA TYR A 80 12.59 -1.26 0.85
C TYR A 80 11.74 -2.11 -0.11
N VAL A 81 11.49 -1.64 -1.35
CA VAL A 81 10.73 -2.40 -2.36
C VAL A 81 11.62 -2.67 -3.58
N ARG A 82 11.68 -3.92 -4.02
CA ARG A 82 12.46 -4.36 -5.19
C ARG A 82 11.59 -5.19 -6.14
N PRO A 83 11.60 -4.93 -7.46
CA PRO A 83 12.40 -3.92 -8.17
C PRO A 83 11.93 -2.47 -7.94
N GLY A 84 10.68 -2.31 -7.52
CA GLY A 84 9.97 -1.05 -7.34
C GLY A 84 8.47 -1.38 -7.32
N ALA A 85 7.62 -0.37 -7.49
CA ALA A 85 6.18 -0.58 -7.63
C ALA A 85 5.52 0.54 -8.43
N ASP A 86 4.30 0.30 -8.90
CA ASP A 86 3.39 1.37 -9.34
C ASP A 86 2.77 1.99 -8.10
N ILE A 87 3.00 3.29 -7.89
CA ILE A 87 2.53 4.03 -6.72
C ILE A 87 1.12 4.55 -7.01
N LEU A 88 0.13 3.99 -6.32
CA LEU A 88 -1.26 4.41 -6.46
C LEU A 88 -1.59 5.57 -5.50
N LEU A 89 -1.00 5.53 -4.30
CA LEU A 89 -1.15 6.58 -3.30
C LEU A 89 0.10 6.68 -2.43
N THR A 90 0.51 7.90 -2.13
CA THR A 90 1.48 8.22 -1.08
C THR A 90 0.86 9.20 -0.09
N ALA A 91 1.04 8.92 1.21
CA ALA A 91 0.76 9.86 2.29
C ALA A 91 1.98 9.95 3.23
N ILE A 92 2.36 11.18 3.56
CA ILE A 92 3.51 11.50 4.43
C ILE A 92 3.01 12.36 5.60
N GLY A 93 3.58 12.11 6.77
CA GLY A 93 3.20 12.74 8.02
C GLY A 93 1.98 12.07 8.65
N TRP A 94 1.99 11.97 9.98
CA TRP A 94 0.95 11.26 10.73
C TRP A 94 -0.48 11.69 10.37
N PRO A 95 -0.83 12.99 10.23
CA PRO A 95 -2.20 13.39 9.91
C PRO A 95 -2.72 12.85 8.57
N ASN A 96 -1.85 12.66 7.57
CA ASN A 96 -2.25 12.09 6.28
C ASN A 96 -2.24 10.56 6.31
N VAL A 97 -1.27 9.96 7.01
CA VAL A 97 -1.23 8.51 7.24
C VAL A 97 -2.51 8.05 7.95
N GLU A 98 -2.92 8.76 9.00
CA GLU A 98 -4.15 8.47 9.75
C GLU A 98 -5.40 8.56 8.87
N LYS A 99 -5.48 9.55 7.97
CA LYS A 99 -6.60 9.65 7.01
C LYS A 99 -6.64 8.47 6.05
N VAL A 100 -5.49 7.99 5.57
CA VAL A 100 -5.42 6.79 4.72
C VAL A 100 -5.84 5.56 5.48
N LEU A 101 -5.39 5.39 6.73
CA LEU A 101 -5.81 4.29 7.59
C LEU A 101 -7.33 4.30 7.80
N LYS A 102 -7.93 5.46 8.09
CA LYS A 102 -9.38 5.61 8.21
C LYS A 102 -10.14 5.25 6.93
N ILE A 103 -9.57 5.52 5.74
CA ILE A 103 -10.18 5.10 4.46
C ILE A 103 -10.14 3.58 4.33
N ILE A 104 -9.01 2.95 4.68
CA ILE A 104 -8.86 1.48 4.68
C ILE A 104 -9.89 0.87 5.64
N ASP A 105 -9.97 1.37 6.87
CA ASP A 105 -10.91 0.86 7.88
C ASP A 105 -12.37 1.03 7.43
N ALA A 106 -12.72 2.13 6.76
CA ALA A 106 -14.05 2.36 6.22
C ALA A 106 -14.41 1.40 5.06
N ILE A 107 -13.43 0.99 4.26
CA ILE A 107 -13.59 -0.01 3.19
C ILE A 107 -13.81 -1.40 3.80
N GLU A 108 -12.98 -1.76 4.78
CA GLU A 108 -13.10 -3.02 5.52
C GLU A 108 -14.46 -3.11 6.24
N ALA A 109 -14.95 -2.01 6.81
CA ALA A 109 -16.23 -1.93 7.49
C ALA A 109 -17.44 -2.19 6.58
N ILE A 110 -17.31 -1.95 5.27
CA ILE A 110 -18.33 -2.33 4.27
C ILE A 110 -18.04 -3.71 3.66
N GLY A 111 -17.19 -4.52 4.28
CA GLY A 111 -16.94 -5.92 3.90
C GLY A 111 -16.25 -6.08 2.54
N ILE A 112 -15.46 -5.10 2.12
CA ILE A 112 -14.63 -5.18 0.92
C ILE A 112 -13.18 -5.32 1.37
N ASP A 113 -12.47 -6.29 0.81
CA ASP A 113 -11.03 -6.40 1.04
C ASP A 113 -10.30 -5.26 0.29
N PRO A 114 -9.46 -4.45 0.96
CA PRO A 114 -8.67 -3.41 0.32
C PRO A 114 -7.82 -3.89 -0.87
N ILE A 115 -7.47 -5.18 -0.95
CA ILE A 115 -6.76 -5.75 -2.11
C ILE A 115 -7.60 -5.72 -3.40
N ASP A 116 -8.93 -5.72 -3.28
CA ASP A 116 -9.88 -5.75 -4.40
C ASP A 116 -10.38 -4.35 -4.80
N VAL A 117 -9.93 -3.32 -4.09
CA VAL A 117 -10.29 -1.92 -4.38
C VAL A 117 -9.64 -1.46 -5.69
N SER A 118 -10.31 -0.56 -6.41
CA SER A 118 -9.82 -0.04 -7.69
C SER A 118 -8.49 0.67 -7.55
N PRO A 119 -7.49 0.36 -8.41
CA PRO A 119 -6.31 1.20 -8.55
C PRO A 119 -6.66 2.67 -8.76
N ASP A 120 -7.71 2.96 -9.55
CA ASP A 120 -8.14 4.33 -9.84
C ASP A 120 -8.79 5.02 -8.65
N TYR A 121 -9.41 4.26 -7.74
CA TYR A 121 -9.89 4.82 -6.49
C TYR A 121 -8.71 5.32 -5.63
N TRP A 122 -7.66 4.52 -5.51
CA TRP A 122 -6.47 4.91 -4.77
C TRP A 122 -5.77 6.14 -5.39
N ARG A 123 -5.65 6.18 -6.72
CA ARG A 123 -5.14 7.36 -7.44
C ARG A 123 -6.02 8.60 -7.22
N HIS A 124 -7.34 8.43 -7.28
CA HIS A 124 -8.28 9.52 -6.99
C HIS A 124 -8.13 10.03 -5.54
N ALA A 125 -8.04 9.13 -4.56
CA ALA A 125 -7.81 9.51 -3.17
C ALA A 125 -6.48 10.27 -3.01
N HIS A 126 -5.41 9.84 -3.70
CA HIS A 126 -4.13 10.55 -3.71
C HIS A 126 -4.26 11.97 -4.28
N SER A 127 -4.93 12.14 -5.42
CA SER A 127 -5.17 13.47 -6.00
C SER A 127 -5.96 14.39 -5.05
N ARG A 128 -6.96 13.85 -4.35
CA ARG A 128 -7.75 14.61 -3.37
C ARG A 128 -6.90 15.02 -2.16
N PHE A 129 -6.04 14.13 -1.66
CA PHE A 129 -5.09 14.49 -0.61
C PHE A 129 -4.13 15.59 -1.03
N ALA A 130 -3.59 15.53 -2.25
CA ALA A 130 -2.73 16.58 -2.81
C ALA A 130 -3.45 17.93 -2.91
N ALA A 131 -4.75 17.90 -3.25
CA ALA A 131 -5.61 19.08 -3.31
C ALA A 131 -6.15 19.55 -1.93
N ARG A 132 -5.80 18.87 -0.83
CA ARG A 132 -6.34 19.09 0.54
C ARG A 132 -7.86 18.92 0.64
N GLU A 133 -8.43 18.11 -0.24
CA GLU A 133 -9.85 17.81 -0.24
C GLU A 133 -10.12 16.45 0.40
N ALA A 134 -11.31 16.27 0.96
CA ALA A 134 -11.73 14.96 1.45
C ALA A 134 -11.86 13.96 0.27
N PRO A 135 -11.21 12.79 0.34
CA PRO A 135 -11.46 11.71 -0.61
C PRO A 135 -12.92 11.27 -0.57
N ARG A 136 -13.48 10.93 -1.73
CA ARG A 136 -14.83 10.38 -1.78
C ARG A 136 -14.85 9.00 -1.12
N PRO A 137 -15.90 8.64 -0.37
CA PRO A 137 -16.05 7.29 0.15
C PRO A 137 -16.00 6.25 -0.97
N TYR A 138 -15.39 5.09 -0.69
CA TYR A 138 -15.55 3.92 -1.53
C TYR A 138 -16.88 3.25 -1.17
N THR A 139 -17.67 2.86 -2.17
CA THR A 139 -19.02 2.31 -1.95
C THR A 139 -19.15 0.96 -2.64
N ARG A 140 -20.08 0.13 -2.16
CA ARG A 140 -20.40 -1.17 -2.80
C ARG A 140 -20.77 -1.01 -4.27
N GLN A 141 -21.61 -0.04 -4.60
CA GLN A 141 -21.98 0.25 -5.99
C GLN A 141 -20.76 0.57 -6.87
N ARG A 142 -19.79 1.34 -6.34
CA ARG A 142 -18.56 1.62 -7.07
C ARG A 142 -17.68 0.39 -7.23
N HIS A 143 -17.68 -0.50 -6.23
CA HIS A 143 -16.98 -1.77 -6.27
C HIS A 143 -17.59 -2.75 -7.29
N GLU A 144 -18.91 -2.85 -7.35
CA GLU A 144 -19.61 -3.66 -8.36
C GLU A 144 -19.35 -3.13 -9.77
N ALA A 145 -19.44 -1.80 -9.98
CA ALA A 145 -19.13 -1.18 -11.26
C ALA A 145 -17.67 -1.40 -11.69
N TRP A 146 -16.75 -1.41 -10.72
CA TRP A 146 -15.37 -1.85 -10.93
C TRP A 146 -15.35 -3.30 -11.43
N LEU A 147 -16.01 -4.24 -10.74
CA LEU A 147 -15.95 -5.69 -11.05
C LEU A 147 -16.49 -6.03 -12.42
N LEU A 148 -17.51 -5.29 -12.85
CA LEU A 148 -18.03 -5.42 -14.20
C LEU A 148 -17.00 -4.96 -15.25
N ARG A 149 -16.27 -3.87 -15.03
CA ARG A 149 -15.27 -3.36 -16.01
C ARG A 149 -14.12 -4.34 -16.24
N ARG A 150 -13.51 -4.92 -15.19
CA ARG A 150 -12.43 -5.93 -15.38
C ARG A 150 -12.88 -7.21 -16.06
N ARG A 151 -14.16 -7.56 -15.97
CA ARG A 151 -14.67 -8.73 -16.69
C ARG A 151 -14.78 -8.47 -18.20
N VAL A 152 -14.85 -7.20 -18.61
CA VAL A 152 -15.07 -6.78 -20.00
C VAL A 152 -13.77 -6.28 -20.64
N GLU A 153 -12.81 -5.79 -19.87
CA GLU A 153 -11.47 -5.46 -20.35
C GLU A 153 -10.65 -6.75 -20.61
N PRO A 154 -10.16 -6.98 -21.84
CA PRO A 154 -9.42 -8.19 -22.23
C PRO A 154 -8.00 -8.27 -21.68
#